data_AF-A0A016TKV2-F1
#
_entry.id   AF-A0A016TKV2-F1
#
_cell.length_a   1.000
_cell.length_b   1.000
_cell.length_c   1.000
_cell.angle_alpha   90.00
_cell.angle_beta   90.00
_cell.angle_gamma   90.00
#
_symmetry.space_group_name_H-M   'P 1'
#
loop_
_entity.id
_entity.type
_entity.pdbx_description
1 polymer ?
#
loop_
_entity_poly.entity_id
_entity_poly.type
_entity_poly.pdbx_seq_one_letter_code
_entity_poly.pdbx_strand_id
1 'polypeptide(L)'
;MVNEIHGEDEQDTSESSEERAKASVPCYPSFRKDDDPYKLAREVKYKQLQELERIQQTYPFRNIGETSRGVDNRVVCAFCDEMGRHFSDPCAQVIKGAERCDIIMRKGLCKHCLGTCPLDRCRFPRRECWYCTRIQGTMINDLIPYDEGHHRALCPVPDARSAVRERINELQRRIKDWLPAV
;
A
#
# COMPACT_ATOMS: atom_id res chain seq x y z
N MET A 1 5.96 86.59 64.73
CA MET A 1 4.51 86.47 64.94
C MET A 1 4.26 85.09 65.53
N VAL A 2 3.85 85.06 66.81
CA VAL A 2 2.99 84.08 67.52
C VAL A 2 3.19 82.58 67.18
N ASN A 3 3.79 81.81 68.10
CA ASN A 3 3.16 81.03 69.21
C ASN A 3 2.90 79.57 68.77
N GLU A 4 3.56 78.56 69.32
CA GLU A 4 3.41 77.94 70.66
C GLU A 4 2.45 76.72 70.66
N ILE A 5 2.97 75.61 71.22
CA ILE A 5 2.31 74.71 72.20
C ILE A 5 1.46 73.50 71.73
N HIS A 6 1.98 72.31 72.10
CA HIS A 6 1.41 71.11 72.80
C HIS A 6 0.20 70.30 72.28
N GLY A 7 0.24 69.01 72.67
CA GLY A 7 -0.90 68.15 73.03
C GLY A 7 -1.13 67.02 72.04
N GLU A 8 -0.71 65.77 72.30
CA GLU A 8 -1.46 64.75 73.08
C GLU A 8 -2.86 64.47 72.50
N ASP A 9 -3.07 63.29 71.91
CA ASP A 9 -3.84 62.20 72.53
C ASP A 9 -4.27 61.10 71.54
N GLU A 10 -4.33 59.90 72.09
CA GLU A 10 -4.79 58.64 71.51
C GLU A 10 -6.29 58.69 71.12
N GLN A 11 -6.67 57.97 70.05
CA GLN A 11 -7.79 57.00 70.13
C GLN A 11 -7.94 56.16 68.85
N ASP A 12 -7.68 54.88 69.05
CA ASP A 12 -8.40 53.69 68.56
C ASP A 12 -9.69 53.94 67.76
N THR A 13 -9.79 53.39 66.55
CA THR A 13 -11.05 52.77 66.06
C THR A 13 -10.82 51.84 64.86
N SER A 14 -11.33 50.62 65.03
CA SER A 14 -11.98 49.76 64.03
C SER A 14 -11.14 49.03 62.97
N GLU A 15 -10.99 47.73 63.25
CA GLU A 15 -11.25 46.60 62.35
C GLU A 15 -11.73 46.93 60.93
N SER A 16 -10.95 46.51 59.93
CA SER A 16 -11.48 46.15 58.62
C SER A 16 -10.55 45.15 57.96
N SER A 17 -10.99 43.90 58.04
CA SER A 17 -10.52 42.74 57.31
C SER A 17 -10.42 43.00 55.81
N GLU A 18 -9.22 42.90 55.23
CA GLU A 18 -9.07 42.68 53.80
C GLU A 18 -8.11 41.51 53.53
N GLU A 19 -8.75 40.36 53.38
CA GLU A 19 -8.50 39.36 52.35
C GLU A 19 -7.06 39.24 51.84
N ARG A 20 -6.36 38.34 52.51
CA ARG A 20 -5.19 37.64 51.99
C ARG A 20 -5.59 36.94 50.68
N ALA A 21 -5.35 37.61 49.55
CA ALA A 21 -5.48 37.05 48.21
C ALA A 21 -4.61 35.80 48.10
N LYS A 22 -5.23 34.63 48.30
CA LYS A 22 -4.66 33.34 47.94
C LYS A 22 -4.58 33.33 46.42
N ALA A 23 -3.41 33.67 45.89
CA ALA A 23 -3.09 33.44 44.50
C ALA A 23 -3.43 31.98 44.17
N SER A 24 -4.52 31.79 43.42
CA SER A 24 -4.91 30.49 42.90
C SER A 24 -3.78 30.02 42.00
N VAL A 25 -3.05 29.02 42.45
CA VAL A 25 -2.08 28.31 41.62
C VAL A 25 -2.81 27.92 40.32
N PRO A 26 -2.34 28.36 39.13
CA PRO A 26 -2.92 27.94 37.88
C PRO A 26 -2.86 26.43 37.80
N CYS A 27 -4.02 25.79 37.79
CA CYS A 27 -4.16 24.37 37.52
C CYS A 27 -3.71 24.13 36.08
N TYR A 28 -2.41 23.85 35.90
CA TYR A 28 -1.90 23.34 34.63
C TYR A 28 -2.65 22.04 34.33
N PRO A 29 -3.24 21.89 33.13
CA PRO A 29 -3.84 20.63 32.73
C PRO A 29 -2.80 19.52 32.92
N SER A 30 -3.12 18.55 33.76
CA SER A 30 -2.28 17.37 33.93
C SER A 30 -2.14 16.72 32.56
N PHE A 31 -0.94 16.78 31.98
CA PHE A 31 -0.59 15.99 30.81
C PHE A 31 -0.89 14.52 31.16
N ARG A 32 -1.93 13.94 30.53
CA ARG A 32 -2.24 12.52 30.67
C ARG A 32 -1.01 11.76 30.18
N LYS A 33 -0.41 10.95 31.05
CA LYS A 33 0.83 10.19 30.78
C LYS A 33 0.63 9.03 29.78
N ASP A 34 -0.53 8.94 29.14
CA ASP A 34 -0.99 7.72 28.46
C ASP A 34 -1.13 7.83 26.94
N ASP A 35 -0.81 8.98 26.33
CA ASP A 35 -0.80 9.10 24.87
C ASP A 35 0.58 8.68 24.33
N ASP A 36 0.79 7.38 24.11
CA ASP A 36 1.91 6.87 23.29
C ASP A 36 1.85 7.60 21.93
N PRO A 37 2.77 8.55 21.66
CA PRO A 37 2.71 9.37 20.46
C PRO A 37 2.93 8.55 19.18
N TYR A 38 3.40 7.30 19.34
CA TYR A 38 3.63 6.36 18.26
C TYR A 38 2.49 5.35 18.10
N LYS A 39 1.45 5.36 18.94
CA LYS A 39 0.33 4.43 18.88
C LYS A 39 -0.36 4.45 17.52
N LEU A 40 -0.71 5.64 17.03
CA LEU A 40 -1.36 5.80 15.72
C LEU A 40 -0.45 5.31 14.58
N ALA A 41 0.84 5.64 14.64
CA ALA A 41 1.81 5.19 13.64
C ALA A 41 1.92 3.65 13.61
N ARG A 42 1.91 3.01 14.79
CA ARG A 42 1.95 1.55 14.93
C ARG A 42 0.68 0.90 14.38
N GLU A 43 -0.49 1.43 14.70
CA GLU A 43 -1.78 0.96 14.17
C GLU A 43 -1.83 1.02 12.65
N VAL A 44 -1.33 2.11 12.04
CA VAL A 44 -1.24 2.23 10.57
C VAL A 44 -0.33 1.14 9.99
N LYS A 45 0.82 0.85 10.62
CA LYS A 45 1.74 -0.19 10.16
C LYS A 45 1.13 -1.59 10.25
N TYR A 46 0.43 -1.91 11.33
CA TYR A 46 -0.29 -3.18 11.45
C TYR A 46 -1.41 -3.32 10.41
N LYS A 47 -2.18 -2.26 10.15
CA LYS A 47 -3.20 -2.26 9.08
C LYS A 47 -2.57 -2.49 7.70
N GLN A 48 -1.43 -1.86 7.42
CA GLN A 48 -0.67 -2.08 6.19
C GLN A 48 -0.20 -3.53 6.05
N LEU A 49 0.28 -4.13 7.15
CA LEU A 49 0.74 -5.52 7.17
C LEU A 49 -0.43 -6.48 6.89
N GLN A 50 -1.55 -6.29 7.59
CA GLN A 50 -2.75 -7.10 7.43
C GLN A 50 -3.28 -7.05 6.00
N GLU A 51 -3.29 -5.87 5.37
CA GLU A 51 -3.73 -5.73 3.98
C GLU A 51 -2.78 -6.43 3.00
N LEU A 52 -1.46 -6.30 3.19
CA LEU A 52 -0.49 -7.02 2.36
C LEU A 52 -0.61 -8.55 2.52
N GLU A 53 -0.84 -9.04 3.74
CA GLU A 53 -1.07 -10.47 4.01
C GLU A 53 -2.34 -10.97 3.32
N ARG A 54 -3.44 -10.18 3.36
CA ARG A 54 -4.69 -10.48 2.64
C ARG A 54 -4.45 -10.53 1.13
N ILE A 55 -3.77 -9.53 0.58
CA ILE A 55 -3.39 -9.47 -0.83
C ILE A 55 -2.56 -10.69 -1.23
N GLN A 56 -1.58 -11.09 -0.40
CA GLN A 56 -0.70 -12.23 -0.65
C GLN A 56 -1.46 -13.56 -0.73
N GLN A 57 -2.52 -13.73 0.07
CA GLN A 57 -3.38 -14.92 0.05
C GLN A 57 -4.20 -15.01 -1.24
N THR A 58 -4.71 -13.88 -1.72
CA THR A 58 -5.54 -13.80 -2.94
C THR A 58 -4.75 -13.42 -4.20
N TYR A 59 -3.41 -13.41 -4.11
CA TYR A 59 -2.55 -12.92 -5.19
C TYR A 59 -2.77 -13.75 -6.45
N PRO A 60 -3.02 -13.12 -7.61
CA PRO A 60 -3.38 -13.87 -8.80
C PRO A 60 -2.17 -14.62 -9.34
N PHE A 61 -2.37 -15.90 -9.66
CA PHE A 61 -1.31 -16.76 -10.19
C PHE A 61 -1.65 -17.25 -11.58
N ARG A 62 -0.60 -17.46 -12.37
CA ARG A 62 -0.69 -18.07 -13.68
C ARG A 62 -0.80 -19.58 -13.49
N ASN A 63 -1.88 -20.18 -13.99
CA ASN A 63 -2.04 -21.62 -13.95
C ASN A 63 -1.18 -22.26 -15.06
N ILE A 64 -0.01 -22.78 -14.70
CA ILE A 64 0.92 -23.39 -15.66
C ILE A 64 0.53 -24.84 -15.92
N GLY A 65 0.49 -25.24 -17.20
CA GLY A 65 0.19 -26.61 -17.59
C GLY A 65 0.52 -26.90 -19.05
N GLU A 66 0.86 -28.16 -19.33
CA GLU A 66 1.19 -28.63 -20.68
C GLU A 66 -0.06 -28.78 -21.58
N THR A 67 -1.23 -28.94 -20.97
CA THR A 67 -2.51 -29.11 -21.66
C THR A 67 -3.58 -28.17 -21.11
N SER A 68 -4.60 -27.87 -21.91
CA SER A 68 -5.79 -27.15 -21.44
C SER A 68 -7.06 -27.79 -22.00
N ARG A 69 -8.08 -27.90 -21.16
CA ARG A 69 -9.38 -28.47 -21.57
C ARG A 69 -10.06 -27.53 -22.57
N GLY A 70 -10.57 -28.10 -23.66
CA GLY A 70 -11.38 -27.38 -24.65
C GLY A 70 -10.58 -26.48 -25.60
N VAL A 71 -9.28 -26.72 -25.76
CA VAL A 71 -8.48 -26.05 -26.80
C VAL A 71 -8.84 -26.62 -28.16
N ASP A 72 -9.10 -25.75 -29.13
CA ASP A 72 -9.30 -26.14 -30.53
C ASP A 72 -7.96 -26.55 -31.16
N ASN A 73 -7.98 -27.58 -32.00
CA ASN A 73 -6.78 -28.15 -32.63
C ASN A 73 -6.03 -27.19 -33.55
N ARG A 74 -6.60 -26.02 -33.90
CA ARG A 74 -5.96 -24.98 -34.71
C ARG A 74 -5.33 -23.88 -33.85
N VAL A 75 -5.54 -23.87 -32.55
CA VAL A 75 -4.93 -22.89 -31.64
C VAL A 75 -3.43 -23.19 -31.54
N VAL A 76 -2.61 -22.21 -31.89
CA VAL A 76 -1.15 -22.29 -31.74
C VAL A 76 -0.74 -21.46 -30.53
N CYS A 77 0.06 -22.05 -29.64
CA CYS A 77 0.66 -21.30 -28.54
C CYS A 77 1.62 -20.25 -29.09
N ALA A 78 1.41 -18.98 -28.73
CA ALA A 78 2.24 -17.88 -29.22
C ALA A 78 3.71 -17.96 -28.73
N PHE A 79 3.98 -18.78 -27.71
CA PHE A 79 5.29 -18.88 -27.07
C PHE A 79 6.09 -20.08 -27.55
N CYS A 80 5.56 -21.29 -27.40
CA CYS A 80 6.25 -22.53 -27.76
C CYS A 80 5.82 -23.15 -29.11
N ASP A 81 4.89 -22.51 -29.83
CA ASP A 81 4.41 -22.92 -31.15
C ASP A 81 3.71 -24.30 -31.19
N GLU A 82 3.46 -24.94 -30.03
CA GLU A 82 2.63 -26.15 -29.96
C GLU A 82 1.20 -25.86 -30.41
N MET A 83 0.65 -26.78 -31.21
CA MET A 83 -0.68 -26.68 -31.78
C MET A 83 -1.67 -27.55 -31.00
N GLY A 84 -2.85 -27.02 -30.67
CA GLY A 84 -3.99 -27.75 -30.10
C GLY A 84 -3.83 -28.25 -28.67
N ARG A 85 -2.67 -28.05 -28.02
CA ARG A 85 -2.40 -28.60 -26.69
C ARG A 85 -2.88 -27.70 -25.54
N HIS A 86 -2.52 -26.43 -25.58
CA HIS A 86 -2.80 -25.46 -24.52
C HIS A 86 -3.01 -24.05 -25.09
N PHE A 87 -3.69 -23.19 -24.35
CA PHE A 87 -3.72 -21.75 -24.65
C PHE A 87 -2.37 -21.12 -24.28
N SER A 88 -2.00 -19.98 -24.86
CA SER A 88 -0.70 -19.34 -24.56
C SER A 88 -0.53 -18.98 -23.07
N ASP A 89 -1.60 -18.56 -22.39
CA ASP A 89 -1.55 -18.12 -20.97
C ASP A 89 -0.94 -19.18 -20.01
N PRO A 90 -1.38 -20.46 -20.03
CA PRO A 90 -0.82 -21.54 -19.22
C PRO A 90 0.49 -22.17 -19.71
N CYS A 91 1.12 -21.68 -20.79
CA CYS A 91 2.30 -22.32 -21.38
C CYS A 91 3.39 -22.68 -20.35
N ALA A 92 3.74 -23.97 -20.27
CA ALA A 92 4.74 -24.50 -19.35
C ALA A 92 6.18 -24.37 -19.84
N GLN A 93 6.39 -24.18 -21.15
CA GLN A 93 7.73 -24.04 -21.72
C GLN A 93 8.27 -22.62 -21.53
N VAL A 94 7.40 -21.62 -21.47
CA VAL A 94 7.78 -20.20 -21.30
C VAL A 94 6.96 -19.64 -20.14
N ILE A 95 7.56 -19.59 -18.95
CA ILE A 95 6.83 -19.26 -17.72
C ILE A 95 6.89 -17.75 -17.42
N LYS A 96 8.06 -17.12 -17.62
CA LYS A 96 8.33 -15.74 -17.21
C LYS A 96 7.70 -14.72 -18.16
N GLY A 97 7.03 -13.71 -17.62
CA GLY A 97 6.38 -12.63 -18.35
C GLY A 97 7.34 -11.83 -19.22
N ALA A 98 8.54 -11.52 -18.72
CA ALA A 98 9.56 -10.81 -19.50
C ALA A 98 9.96 -11.59 -20.77
N GLU A 99 10.25 -12.88 -20.63
CA GLU A 99 10.59 -13.76 -21.76
C GLU A 99 9.44 -13.87 -22.77
N ARG A 100 8.20 -13.94 -22.27
CA ARG A 100 7.00 -13.93 -23.11
C ARG A 100 6.89 -12.65 -23.93
N CYS A 101 7.14 -11.49 -23.32
CA CYS A 101 7.17 -10.21 -24.03
C CYS A 101 8.25 -10.21 -25.12
N ASP A 102 9.45 -10.68 -24.81
CA ASP A 102 10.56 -10.74 -25.77
C ASP A 102 10.23 -11.65 -26.97
N ILE A 103 9.57 -12.79 -26.74
CA ILE A 103 9.12 -13.69 -27.81
C ILE A 103 8.11 -12.98 -28.71
N ILE A 104 7.10 -12.31 -28.13
CA ILE A 104 6.07 -11.60 -28.90
C ILE A 104 6.67 -10.46 -29.73
N MET A 105 7.59 -9.69 -29.14
CA MET A 105 8.27 -8.61 -29.85
C MET A 105 9.10 -9.17 -31.02
N ARG A 106 9.88 -10.23 -30.81
CA ARG A 106 10.67 -10.88 -31.86
C ARG A 106 9.81 -11.50 -32.97
N LYS A 107 8.65 -12.07 -32.62
CA LYS A 107 7.70 -12.63 -33.60
C LYS A 107 6.86 -11.56 -34.31
N GLY A 108 6.97 -10.28 -33.92
CA GLY A 108 6.15 -9.20 -34.49
C GLY A 108 4.66 -9.36 -34.21
N LEU A 109 4.30 -10.00 -33.09
CA LEU A 109 2.91 -10.26 -32.71
C LEU A 109 2.34 -9.09 -31.89
N CYS A 110 1.05 -8.85 -32.02
CA CYS A 110 0.37 -7.79 -31.29
C CYS A 110 0.29 -8.11 -29.79
N LYS A 111 0.78 -7.20 -28.93
CA LYS A 111 0.75 -7.37 -27.47
C LYS A 111 -0.66 -7.50 -26.89
N HIS A 112 -1.71 -7.08 -27.61
CA HIS A 112 -3.09 -7.11 -27.13
C HIS A 112 -3.85 -8.40 -27.51
N CYS A 113 -3.52 -9.03 -28.64
CA CYS A 113 -4.26 -10.21 -29.13
C CYS A 113 -3.39 -11.43 -29.45
N LEU A 114 -2.06 -11.30 -29.38
CA LEU A 114 -1.06 -12.32 -29.76
C LEU A 114 -1.10 -12.76 -31.23
N GLY A 115 -1.85 -12.06 -32.09
CA GLY A 115 -1.90 -12.29 -33.53
C GLY A 115 -1.20 -11.20 -34.32
N THR A 116 -1.08 -11.40 -35.63
CA THR A 116 -0.58 -10.39 -36.57
C THR A 116 -1.65 -9.32 -36.80
N CYS A 117 -1.34 -8.07 -36.48
CA CYS A 117 -2.22 -6.93 -36.72
C CYS A 117 -1.58 -5.99 -37.75
N PRO A 118 -2.38 -5.30 -38.58
CA PRO A 118 -1.89 -4.11 -39.28
C PRO A 118 -1.29 -3.12 -38.29
N LEU A 119 -0.26 -2.39 -38.70
CA LEU A 119 0.39 -1.33 -37.91
C LEU A 119 -0.70 -0.44 -37.27
N ASP A 120 -0.67 -0.37 -35.94
CA ASP A 120 -1.53 0.45 -35.07
C ASP A 120 -3.02 0.12 -35.02
N ARG A 121 -3.48 -1.00 -35.59
CA ARG A 121 -4.90 -1.40 -35.52
C ARG A 121 -5.07 -2.86 -35.14
N CYS A 122 -5.13 -3.12 -33.84
CA CYS A 122 -5.63 -4.39 -33.34
C CYS A 122 -7.12 -4.53 -33.69
N ARG A 123 -7.51 -5.64 -34.32
CA ARG A 123 -8.93 -5.93 -34.64
C ARG A 123 -9.77 -6.24 -33.40
N PHE A 124 -9.11 -6.57 -32.29
CA PHE A 124 -9.78 -6.88 -31.04
C PHE A 124 -9.86 -5.62 -30.16
N PRO A 125 -10.99 -5.39 -29.48
CA PRO A 125 -11.10 -4.28 -28.53
C PRO A 125 -10.04 -4.43 -27.45
N ARG A 126 -9.51 -3.30 -26.95
CA ARG A 126 -8.64 -3.30 -25.78
C ARG A 126 -9.41 -3.92 -24.62
N ARG A 127 -8.96 -5.09 -24.15
CA ARG A 127 -9.51 -5.77 -22.97
C ARG A 127 -8.61 -5.49 -21.79
N GLU A 128 -9.21 -5.30 -20.62
CA GLU A 128 -8.46 -5.23 -19.38
C GLU A 128 -7.78 -6.57 -19.09
N CYS A 129 -6.56 -6.50 -18.58
CA CYS A 129 -5.82 -7.69 -18.18
C CYS A 129 -6.38 -8.22 -16.86
N TRP A 130 -6.90 -9.46 -16.87
CA TRP A 130 -7.46 -10.10 -15.68
C TRP A 130 -6.54 -10.06 -14.46
N TYR A 131 -5.23 -10.26 -14.65
CA TYR A 131 -4.25 -10.23 -13.55
C TYR A 131 -4.10 -8.82 -12.96
N CYS A 132 -4.08 -7.78 -13.79
CA CYS A 132 -3.96 -6.39 -13.34
C CYS A 132 -5.23 -5.95 -12.60
N THR A 133 -6.42 -6.25 -13.15
CA THR A 133 -7.70 -5.90 -12.52
C THR A 133 -7.83 -6.49 -11.11
N ARG A 134 -7.19 -7.64 -10.82
CA ARG A 134 -7.21 -8.27 -9.49
C ARG A 134 -6.45 -7.49 -8.42
N ILE A 135 -5.43 -6.74 -8.80
CA ILE A 135 -4.58 -6.00 -7.85
C ILE A 135 -4.74 -4.47 -7.97
N GLN A 136 -5.52 -4.02 -8.95
CA GLN A 136 -5.81 -2.61 -9.17
C GLN A 136 -6.50 -2.01 -7.94
N GLY A 137 -6.08 -0.79 -7.57
CA GLY A 137 -6.62 -0.08 -6.40
C GLY A 137 -6.17 -0.62 -5.04
N THR A 138 -5.26 -1.61 -5.01
CA THR A 138 -4.65 -2.11 -3.78
C THR A 138 -3.31 -1.44 -3.48
N MET A 139 -2.71 -1.76 -2.33
CA MET A 139 -1.37 -1.26 -1.95
C MET A 139 -0.22 -1.72 -2.86
N ILE A 140 -0.48 -2.65 -3.79
CA ILE A 140 0.51 -3.18 -4.74
C ILE A 140 0.18 -2.80 -6.18
N ASN A 141 -0.63 -1.75 -6.39
CA ASN A 141 -1.02 -1.25 -7.71
C ASN A 141 0.20 -0.88 -8.57
N ASP A 142 1.33 -0.55 -7.94
CA ASP A 142 2.60 -0.25 -8.59
C ASP A 142 3.26 -1.46 -9.26
N LEU A 143 2.78 -2.69 -9.00
CA LEU A 143 3.20 -3.89 -9.74
C LEU A 143 2.51 -4.03 -11.12
N ILE A 144 1.53 -3.19 -11.44
CA ILE A 144 0.87 -3.17 -12.75
C ILE A 144 1.80 -2.44 -13.74
N PRO A 145 2.14 -3.03 -14.89
CA PRO A 145 2.98 -2.37 -15.88
C PRO A 145 2.27 -1.17 -16.52
N TYR A 146 3.04 -0.11 -16.80
CA TYR A 146 2.57 1.07 -17.53
C TYR A 146 2.72 0.88 -19.04
N ASP A 147 1.85 0.05 -19.64
CA ASP A 147 1.98 -0.38 -21.05
C ASP A 147 0.72 -0.15 -21.92
N GLU A 148 -0.21 0.69 -21.45
CA GLU A 148 -1.53 0.92 -22.06
C GLU A 148 -2.40 -0.34 -22.24
N GLY A 149 -2.08 -1.40 -21.50
CA GLY A 149 -2.75 -2.68 -21.54
C GLY A 149 -2.02 -3.72 -22.39
N HIS A 150 -2.25 -4.98 -22.05
CA HIS A 150 -1.60 -6.13 -22.66
C HIS A 150 -2.52 -7.35 -22.59
N HIS A 151 -2.22 -8.34 -23.41
CA HIS A 151 -2.85 -9.64 -23.32
C HIS A 151 -2.42 -10.33 -22.01
N ARG A 152 -3.35 -10.94 -21.27
CA ARG A 152 -3.08 -11.59 -19.97
C ARG A 152 -1.88 -12.57 -19.97
N ALA A 153 -1.66 -13.23 -21.11
CA ALA A 153 -0.54 -14.14 -21.30
C ALA A 153 0.83 -13.47 -21.13
N LEU A 154 0.93 -12.16 -21.35
CA LEU A 154 2.13 -11.35 -21.22
C LEU A 154 2.25 -10.66 -19.85
N CYS A 155 1.22 -10.75 -19.01
CA CYS A 155 1.21 -10.02 -17.75
C CYS A 155 2.35 -10.45 -16.83
N PRO A 156 3.17 -9.51 -16.32
CA PRO A 156 4.24 -9.81 -15.37
C PRO A 156 3.73 -9.92 -13.92
N VAL A 157 2.50 -9.47 -13.62
CA VAL A 157 1.95 -9.47 -12.26
C VAL A 157 2.05 -10.85 -11.59
N PRO A 158 1.69 -11.99 -12.22
CA PRO A 158 1.85 -13.30 -11.59
C PRO A 158 3.28 -13.63 -11.11
N ASP A 159 4.30 -13.06 -11.75
CA ASP A 159 5.71 -13.29 -11.41
C ASP A 159 6.17 -12.41 -10.24
N ALA A 160 5.49 -11.29 -9.98
CA ALA A 160 5.86 -10.29 -8.98
C ALA A 160 5.40 -10.65 -7.55
N ARG A 161 4.93 -11.88 -7.31
CA ARG A 161 4.48 -12.35 -5.99
C ARG A 161 5.57 -12.26 -4.92
N SER A 162 6.84 -12.47 -5.29
CA SER A 162 7.96 -12.34 -4.34
C SER A 162 8.07 -10.92 -3.80
N ALA A 163 7.80 -9.90 -4.62
CA ALA A 163 7.85 -8.51 -4.21
C ALA A 163 6.84 -8.19 -3.09
N VAL A 164 5.66 -8.83 -3.10
CA VAL A 164 4.68 -8.68 -2.01
C VAL A 164 5.20 -9.33 -0.72
N ARG A 165 5.77 -10.53 -0.82
CA ARG A 165 6.40 -11.21 0.32
C ARG A 165 7.54 -10.38 0.92
N GLU A 166 8.38 -9.78 0.08
CA GLU A 166 9.47 -8.89 0.51
C GLU A 166 8.93 -7.67 1.25
N ARG A 167 7.85 -7.04 0.77
CA ARG A 167 7.18 -5.93 1.48
C ARG A 167 6.63 -6.35 2.83
N ILE A 168 6.03 -7.53 2.93
CA ILE A 168 5.54 -8.09 4.21
C ILE A 168 6.71 -8.26 5.19
N ASN A 169 7.77 -8.93 4.76
CA ASN A 169 8.94 -9.19 5.59
C ASN A 169 9.60 -7.89 6.09
N GLU A 170 9.77 -6.91 5.20
CA GLU A 170 10.33 -5.61 5.54
C GLU A 170 9.45 -4.85 6.54
N LEU A 171 8.13 -4.88 6.36
CA LEU A 171 7.21 -4.22 7.27
C LEU A 171 7.17 -4.90 8.65
N GLN A 172 7.20 -6.24 8.69
CA GLN A 172 7.32 -7.01 9.94
C GLN A 172 8.61 -6.68 10.69
N ARG A 173 9.74 -6.60 9.99
CA ARG A 173 11.03 -6.20 10.57
C ARG A 173 10.95 -4.79 11.16
N ARG A 174 10.40 -3.83 10.43
CA ARG A 174 10.24 -2.45 10.91
C ARG A 174 9.34 -2.35 12.15
N ILE A 175 8.27 -3.15 12.21
CA ILE A 175 7.40 -3.21 13.40
C ILE A 175 8.16 -3.78 14.59
N LYS A 176 8.95 -4.84 14.39
CA LYS A 176 9.77 -5.45 15.44
C LYS A 176 10.85 -4.48 15.97
N ASP A 177 11.56 -3.81 15.07
CA ASP A 177 12.63 -2.87 15.42
C ASP A 177 12.11 -1.62 16.17
N TRP A 178 10.81 -1.29 16.01
CA TRP A 178 10.13 -0.21 16.72
C TRP A 178 9.65 -0.59 18.13
N LEU A 179 9.60 -1.88 18.46
CA LEU A 179 9.25 -2.33 19.81
C LEU A 179 10.52 -2.36 20.65
N PRO A 180 10.64 -1.56 21.73
CA PRO A 180 11.72 -1.78 22.69
C PRO A 180 11.61 -3.22 23.20
N ALA A 181 12.74 -3.91 23.28
CA ALA A 181 12.79 -5.24 23.88
C ALA A 181 12.19 -5.16 25.28
N VAL A 182 11.07 -5.87 25.49
CA VAL A 182 10.42 -6.02 26.79
C VAL A 182 11.26 -6.93 27.66
#